data_AF-A0A7W0UQ12-F1
#
_entry.id   AF-A0A7W0UQ12-F1
#
_cell.length_a   1.000
_cell.length_b   1.000
_cell.length_c   1.000
_cell.angle_alpha   90.00
_cell.angle_beta   90.00
_cell.angle_gamma   90.00
#
_symmetry.space_group_name_H-M   'P 1'
#
loop_
_entity.id
_entity.type
_entity.pdbx_description
1 polymer ?
#
loop_
_entity_poly.entity_id
_entity_poly.type
_entity_poly.pdbx_seq_one_letter_code
_entity_poly.pdbx_strand_id
1 'polypeptide(L)'
;AGGAHHGLDADMAAEEAVQRLTDGLGLDQVVITAAAPTNAPLLLASAIARDRGAVVLVGDVPIEAPRAAFYDKELSFVVSRSYGPGRYDAEYEERGLDYPIAYVRWTEKRNMEAVLALEARGSLRLDDVVEEIVDVAEAPNAYARLAGEAKARPRGALVLKYGDVDSSEPAPPAVIEPALAERGRIETRPPVRVALIGPGSFASRIVAPALLAGGARLAVVAGGAGPSAEAAVRTLGFGRVAVTAEDAISDPEVDAVVITTRHGAHASLTARALRAGKHVFCEKPVALTSDELDDVLAAAATAQGILAVGFNRRFSPLLRQMRQHVVHEHGTVVASYRVSAGPLPPEHWLHDLVEGGGRAVGEACHFIDSLAFLADSPIRQIYASGYGAPGSPLQSRDNLALTLTFDNGSVGSIVYAAEGSPRVPKERVELFSGSRSAVLDDYRTLELFGTRRRRISQRAQDKGHTMELAAFLRGAEQGRPPVALDVVANVSLATLAAVESLRTGKAVRIEQSSSG
;
A
#
# COMPACT_ATOMS: atom_id res chain seq x y z
N ALA A 1 -43.91 12.85 9.38
CA ALA A 1 -43.38 13.80 10.37
C ALA A 1 -42.31 13.07 11.17
N GLY A 2 -41.04 13.36 10.94
CA GLY A 2 -39.92 12.71 11.62
C GLY A 2 -38.88 13.78 11.91
N GLY A 3 -38.88 14.26 13.14
CA GLY A 3 -38.05 15.37 13.63
C GLY A 3 -38.27 15.52 15.13
N ALA A 4 -37.37 16.24 15.80
CA ALA A 4 -37.56 16.55 17.21
C ALA A 4 -38.74 17.51 17.37
N HIS A 5 -39.75 17.11 18.16
CA HIS A 5 -40.93 17.94 18.45
C HIS A 5 -40.67 18.95 19.58
N HIS A 6 -39.62 18.70 20.39
CA HIS A 6 -39.22 19.50 21.53
C HIS A 6 -37.69 19.59 21.60
N GLY A 7 -37.17 20.71 22.08
CA GLY A 7 -35.76 20.90 22.42
C GLY A 7 -35.62 21.28 23.88
N LEU A 8 -34.65 20.68 24.57
CA LEU A 8 -34.35 20.92 25.98
C LEU A 8 -32.83 21.02 26.15
N ASP A 9 -32.37 21.92 27.01
CA ASP A 9 -30.97 21.97 27.39
C ASP A 9 -30.62 20.77 28.29
N ALA A 10 -29.42 20.23 28.12
CA ALA A 10 -28.95 19.04 28.82
C ALA A 10 -28.44 19.37 30.24
N ASP A 11 -29.32 19.89 31.10
CA ASP A 11 -29.03 20.21 32.50
C ASP A 11 -29.95 19.43 33.47
N MET A 12 -29.90 19.76 34.77
CA MET A 12 -30.73 19.11 35.79
C MET A 12 -32.24 19.30 35.55
N ALA A 13 -32.65 20.31 34.77
CA ALA A 13 -34.05 20.52 34.42
C ALA A 13 -34.52 19.56 33.30
N ALA A 14 -33.60 18.92 32.56
CA ALA A 14 -33.93 17.98 31.50
C ALA A 14 -34.71 16.76 32.02
N GLU A 15 -34.33 16.22 33.17
CA GLU A 15 -34.99 15.05 33.76
C GLU A 15 -36.44 15.37 34.16
N GLU A 16 -36.66 16.46 34.91
CA GLU A 16 -38.00 16.91 35.28
C GLU A 16 -38.86 17.26 34.05
N ALA A 17 -38.26 17.85 33.01
CA ALA A 17 -38.95 18.17 31.79
C ALA A 17 -39.40 16.90 31.05
N VAL A 18 -38.55 15.87 30.96
CA VAL A 18 -38.93 14.57 30.38
C VAL A 18 -40.02 13.92 31.21
N GLN A 19 -39.93 13.94 32.55
CA GLN A 19 -40.98 13.40 33.41
C GLN A 19 -42.33 14.09 33.13
N ARG A 20 -42.38 15.41 33.01
CA ARG A 20 -43.60 16.14 32.66
C ARG A 20 -44.12 15.80 31.26
N LEU A 21 -43.23 15.63 30.27
CA LEU A 21 -43.60 15.31 28.89
C LEU A 21 -44.12 13.88 28.71
N THR A 22 -43.78 12.98 29.64
CA THR A 22 -44.05 11.54 29.55
C THR A 22 -44.98 11.05 30.65
N ASP A 23 -45.65 11.96 31.36
CA ASP A 23 -46.49 11.64 32.54
C ASP A 23 -45.77 10.76 33.58
N GLY A 24 -44.46 10.98 33.74
CA GLY A 24 -43.58 10.26 34.66
C GLY A 24 -43.09 8.91 34.14
N LEU A 25 -43.43 8.50 32.92
CA LEU A 25 -43.06 7.19 32.38
C LEU A 25 -41.62 7.12 31.87
N GLY A 26 -41.08 8.21 31.31
CA GLY A 26 -39.77 8.26 30.66
C GLY A 26 -39.80 7.89 29.17
N LEU A 27 -38.64 7.94 28.51
CA LEU A 27 -38.49 7.77 27.07
C LEU A 27 -38.29 6.30 26.67
N ASP A 28 -38.96 5.87 25.59
CA ASP A 28 -38.77 4.54 24.97
C ASP A 28 -37.34 4.32 24.46
N GLN A 29 -36.78 5.34 23.82
CA GLN A 29 -35.46 5.32 23.22
C GLN A 29 -34.73 6.64 23.50
N VAL A 30 -33.48 6.55 23.92
CA VAL A 30 -32.59 7.69 24.14
C VAL A 30 -31.36 7.52 23.26
N VAL A 31 -31.13 8.47 22.35
CA VAL A 31 -29.96 8.46 21.46
C VAL A 31 -28.96 9.50 21.94
N ILE A 32 -27.74 9.07 22.24
CA ILE A 32 -26.65 9.93 22.69
C ILE A 32 -25.79 10.29 21.49
N THR A 33 -25.90 11.52 21.01
CA THR A 33 -25.09 12.06 19.89
C THR A 33 -23.98 13.02 20.36
N ALA A 34 -23.83 13.21 21.67
CA ALA A 34 -22.86 14.12 22.26
C ALA A 34 -21.44 13.55 22.25
N ALA A 35 -20.43 14.44 22.24
CA ALA A 35 -19.06 14.11 22.62
C ALA A 35 -18.78 14.69 24.01
N ALA A 36 -18.33 13.88 24.96
CA ALA A 36 -18.08 14.32 26.32
C ALA A 36 -16.88 13.59 26.95
N PRO A 37 -16.07 14.27 27.77
CA PRO A 37 -14.93 13.64 28.46
C PRO A 37 -15.35 12.73 29.63
N THR A 38 -16.63 12.74 30.01
CA THR A 38 -17.18 11.97 31.13
C THR A 38 -18.44 11.22 30.69
N ASN A 39 -18.84 10.21 31.47
CA ASN A 39 -20.07 9.43 31.23
C ASN A 39 -21.38 10.17 31.60
N ALA A 40 -21.36 11.48 31.84
CA ALA A 40 -22.54 12.26 32.24
C ALA A 40 -23.72 12.14 31.26
N PRO A 41 -23.54 12.15 29.92
CA PRO A 41 -24.64 11.91 28.97
C PRO A 41 -25.27 10.52 29.13
N LEU A 42 -24.47 9.50 29.47
CA LEU A 42 -24.95 8.13 29.69
C LEU A 42 -25.76 8.02 30.99
N LEU A 43 -25.32 8.72 32.05
CA LEU A 43 -26.06 8.84 33.31
C LEU A 43 -27.43 9.49 33.08
N LEU A 44 -27.46 10.65 32.42
CA LEU A 44 -28.71 11.34 32.08
C LEU A 44 -29.63 10.45 31.24
N ALA A 45 -29.08 9.77 30.21
CA ALA A 45 -29.86 8.86 29.38
C ALA A 45 -30.52 7.73 30.18
N SER A 46 -29.82 7.16 31.15
CA SER A 46 -30.39 6.13 32.04
C SER A 46 -31.47 6.68 32.99
N ALA A 47 -31.35 7.94 33.42
CA ALA A 47 -32.32 8.59 34.29
C ALA A 47 -33.63 8.90 33.56
N ILE A 48 -33.55 9.39 32.31
CA ILE A 48 -34.73 9.81 31.53
C ILE A 48 -35.39 8.68 30.74
N ALA A 49 -34.74 7.52 30.60
CA ALA A 49 -35.32 6.34 29.98
C ALA A 49 -36.37 5.69 30.89
N ARG A 50 -37.42 5.11 30.29
CA ARG A 50 -38.41 4.29 31.00
C ARG A 50 -37.87 2.90 31.34
N ASP A 51 -38.59 2.16 32.17
CA ASP A 51 -38.36 0.73 32.37
C ASP A 51 -38.39 0.00 31.03
N ARG A 52 -37.36 -0.82 30.77
CA ARG A 52 -37.09 -1.54 29.53
C ARG A 52 -36.90 -0.64 28.31
N GLY A 53 -36.46 0.60 28.52
CA GLY A 53 -36.05 1.52 27.46
C GLY A 53 -34.74 1.11 26.77
N ALA A 54 -34.46 1.72 25.63
CA ALA A 54 -33.22 1.52 24.89
C ALA A 54 -32.35 2.79 24.88
N VAL A 55 -31.08 2.64 25.23
CA VAL A 55 -30.08 3.70 25.14
C VAL A 55 -29.12 3.37 23.99
N VAL A 56 -29.03 4.25 23.01
CA VAL A 56 -28.19 4.10 21.82
C VAL A 56 -27.07 5.14 21.84
N LEU A 57 -25.82 4.72 21.95
CA LEU A 57 -24.66 5.59 21.89
C LEU A 57 -24.16 5.73 20.44
N VAL A 58 -24.20 6.95 19.90
CA VAL A 58 -23.65 7.31 18.58
C VAL A 58 -22.41 8.19 18.72
N GLY A 59 -22.41 9.09 19.71
CA GLY A 59 -21.31 10.03 19.96
C GLY A 59 -20.14 9.45 20.76
N ASP A 60 -19.15 10.30 21.01
CA ASP A 60 -17.90 9.93 21.71
C ASP A 60 -18.00 10.21 23.21
N VAL A 61 -18.49 9.22 23.97
CA VAL A 61 -18.69 9.29 25.42
C VAL A 61 -18.09 8.04 26.08
N PRO A 62 -17.34 8.17 27.20
CA PRO A 62 -16.86 7.03 27.97
C PRO A 62 -17.99 6.06 28.35
N ILE A 63 -17.82 4.77 28.04
CA ILE A 63 -18.80 3.72 28.33
C ILE A 63 -18.57 3.17 29.75
N GLU A 64 -18.79 4.02 30.74
CA GLU A 64 -18.78 3.66 32.16
C GLU A 64 -20.25 3.56 32.64
N ALA A 65 -20.93 2.49 32.23
CA ALA A 65 -22.36 2.34 32.49
C ALA A 65 -22.66 2.09 33.99
N PRO A 66 -23.50 2.92 34.64
CA PRO A 66 -23.88 2.74 36.04
C PRO A 66 -24.76 1.50 36.21
N ARG A 67 -24.18 0.43 36.77
CA ARG A 67 -24.87 -0.87 36.94
C ARG A 67 -26.26 -0.74 37.57
N ALA A 68 -26.41 0.03 38.64
CA ALA A 68 -27.70 0.18 39.33
C ALA A 68 -28.78 0.76 38.41
N ALA A 69 -28.50 1.89 37.75
CA ALA A 69 -29.48 2.57 36.90
C ALA A 69 -29.90 1.73 35.68
N PHE A 70 -28.98 0.96 35.08
CA PHE A 70 -29.32 0.05 33.99
C PHE A 70 -30.03 -1.21 34.47
N TYR A 71 -29.67 -1.73 35.65
CA TYR A 71 -30.25 -2.95 36.20
C TYR A 71 -31.68 -2.72 36.70
N ASP A 72 -31.92 -1.65 37.47
CA ASP A 72 -33.20 -1.39 38.13
C ASP A 72 -34.34 -1.18 37.11
N LYS A 73 -34.01 -0.58 35.96
CA LYS A 73 -34.95 -0.34 34.86
C LYS A 73 -34.87 -1.39 33.75
N GLU A 74 -34.02 -2.42 33.86
CA GLU A 74 -33.76 -3.39 32.77
C GLU A 74 -33.48 -2.73 31.39
N LEU A 75 -32.63 -1.70 31.37
CA LEU A 75 -32.34 -0.95 30.15
C LEU A 75 -31.50 -1.76 29.16
N SER A 76 -31.78 -1.61 27.88
CA SER A 76 -30.93 -2.10 26.80
C SER A 76 -29.93 -1.02 26.37
N PHE A 77 -28.68 -1.41 26.08
CA PHE A 77 -27.63 -0.51 25.63
C PHE A 77 -27.04 -0.99 24.31
N VAL A 78 -26.97 -0.11 23.32
CA VAL A 78 -26.38 -0.39 22.01
C VAL A 78 -25.39 0.70 21.65
N VAL A 79 -24.21 0.31 21.18
CA VAL A 79 -23.26 1.24 20.55
C VAL A 79 -23.47 1.18 19.04
N SER A 80 -23.84 2.31 18.43
CA SER A 80 -23.97 2.42 16.99
C SER A 80 -22.59 2.56 16.35
N ARG A 81 -22.30 1.77 15.31
CA ARG A 81 -21.13 2.02 14.47
C ARG A 81 -21.29 3.34 13.75
N SER A 82 -20.21 4.09 13.57
CA SER A 82 -20.21 5.32 12.78
C SER A 82 -20.67 5.01 11.36
N TYR A 83 -21.57 5.84 10.81
CA TYR A 83 -22.21 5.71 9.49
C TYR A 83 -23.04 4.44 9.24
N GLY A 84 -22.89 3.38 10.05
CA GLY A 84 -23.66 2.14 9.98
C GLY A 84 -22.90 0.97 9.34
N PRO A 85 -23.60 -0.10 8.96
CA PRO A 85 -23.03 -1.25 8.27
C PRO A 85 -22.30 -0.85 6.98
N GLY A 86 -21.12 -1.43 6.75
CA GLY A 86 -20.19 -1.06 5.67
C GLY A 86 -18.95 -0.35 6.19
N ARG A 87 -19.10 0.43 7.26
CA ARG A 87 -17.96 1.08 7.89
C ARG A 87 -17.00 0.05 8.50
N TYR A 88 -15.71 0.17 8.19
CA TYR A 88 -14.64 -0.77 8.56
C TYR A 88 -14.71 -2.13 7.86
N ASP A 89 -15.48 -2.25 6.78
CA ASP A 89 -15.50 -3.41 5.91
C ASP A 89 -14.83 -3.06 4.58
N ALA A 90 -13.65 -3.62 4.31
CA ALA A 90 -12.87 -3.32 3.12
C ALA A 90 -13.57 -3.77 1.83
N GLU A 91 -14.38 -4.84 1.86
CA GLU A 91 -15.17 -5.26 0.68
C GLU A 91 -16.21 -4.19 0.32
N TYR A 92 -16.77 -3.53 1.33
CA TYR A 92 -17.73 -2.47 1.16
C TYR A 92 -17.05 -1.14 0.76
N GLU A 93 -16.09 -0.66 1.55
CA GLU A 93 -15.51 0.68 1.42
C GLU A 93 -14.51 0.77 0.23
N GLU A 94 -13.67 -0.24 0.06
CA GLU A 94 -12.61 -0.19 -0.96
C GLU A 94 -13.03 -0.86 -2.27
N ARG A 95 -13.85 -1.92 -2.19
CA ARG A 95 -14.27 -2.69 -3.39
C ARG A 95 -15.69 -2.35 -3.88
N GLY A 96 -16.44 -1.54 -3.13
CA GLY A 96 -17.78 -1.10 -3.53
C GLY A 96 -18.83 -2.21 -3.55
N LEU A 97 -18.60 -3.32 -2.84
CA LEU A 97 -19.54 -4.43 -2.73
C LEU A 97 -20.57 -4.15 -1.64
N ASP A 98 -21.73 -3.60 -2.04
CA ASP A 98 -22.82 -3.28 -1.11
C ASP A 98 -23.51 -4.55 -0.56
N TYR A 99 -24.07 -4.46 0.64
CA TYR A 99 -24.78 -5.58 1.25
C TYR A 99 -26.14 -5.79 0.59
N PRO A 100 -26.62 -7.04 0.46
CA PRO A 100 -27.92 -7.29 -0.11
C PRO A 100 -29.02 -6.63 0.73
N ILE A 101 -29.86 -5.84 0.07
CA ILE A 101 -30.91 -5.03 0.71
C ILE A 101 -31.88 -5.85 1.58
N ALA A 102 -32.11 -7.11 1.23
CA ALA A 102 -32.98 -8.02 1.97
C ALA A 102 -32.47 -8.36 3.38
N TYR A 103 -31.14 -8.30 3.60
CA TYR A 103 -30.53 -8.62 4.90
C TYR A 103 -30.07 -7.38 5.65
N VAL A 104 -29.55 -6.38 4.94
CA VAL A 104 -29.05 -5.14 5.54
C VAL A 104 -29.73 -3.97 4.84
N ARG A 105 -30.77 -3.44 5.46
CA ARG A 105 -31.57 -2.33 4.90
C ARG A 105 -30.76 -1.03 4.83
N TRP A 106 -30.06 -0.70 5.91
CA TRP A 106 -29.30 0.54 6.06
C TRP A 106 -27.81 0.26 6.05
N THR A 107 -27.10 0.85 5.09
CA THR A 107 -25.65 0.81 4.94
C THR A 107 -25.12 2.24 4.93
N GLU A 108 -23.82 2.44 5.09
CA GLU A 108 -23.19 3.77 5.06
C GLU A 108 -23.64 4.60 3.83
N LYS A 109 -23.56 4.02 2.63
CA LYS A 109 -24.05 4.63 1.39
C LYS A 109 -25.52 4.99 1.44
N ARG A 110 -26.39 4.07 1.87
CA ARG A 110 -27.86 4.31 1.90
C ARG A 110 -28.27 5.32 2.97
N ASN A 111 -27.53 5.39 4.07
CA ASN A 111 -27.70 6.44 5.07
C ASN A 111 -27.35 7.81 4.45
N MET A 112 -26.27 7.91 3.68
CA MET A 112 -25.93 9.13 2.93
C MET A 112 -26.99 9.47 1.88
N GLU A 113 -27.44 8.49 1.09
CA GLU A 113 -28.54 8.68 0.12
C GLU A 113 -29.82 9.20 0.79
N ALA A 114 -30.15 8.72 1.99
CA ALA A 114 -31.31 9.20 2.72
C ALA A 114 -31.16 10.65 3.22
N VAL A 115 -29.95 11.07 3.61
CA VAL A 115 -29.65 12.47 3.94
C VAL A 115 -29.80 13.37 2.72
N LEU A 116 -29.26 12.96 1.57
CA LEU A 116 -29.43 13.68 0.30
C LEU A 116 -30.90 13.74 -0.12
N ALA A 117 -31.67 12.65 0.07
CA ALA A 117 -33.10 12.63 -0.20
C ALA A 117 -33.93 13.46 0.78
N LEU A 118 -33.43 13.71 2.01
CA LEU A 118 -34.02 14.60 3.00
C LEU A 118 -33.79 16.08 2.62
N GLU A 119 -32.60 16.39 2.13
CA GLU A 119 -32.23 17.72 1.63
C GLU A 119 -33.00 18.07 0.35
N ALA A 120 -33.03 17.17 -0.63
CA ALA A 120 -33.72 17.38 -1.90
C ALA A 120 -35.23 17.66 -1.75
N ARG A 121 -35.86 17.16 -0.68
CA ARG A 121 -37.27 17.42 -0.35
C ARG A 121 -37.48 18.60 0.61
N GLY A 122 -36.42 19.31 0.99
CA GLY A 122 -36.46 20.44 1.92
C GLY A 122 -36.82 20.08 3.37
N SER A 123 -36.77 18.79 3.74
CA SER A 123 -37.03 18.34 5.12
C SER A 123 -35.79 18.43 6.01
N LEU A 124 -34.61 18.56 5.40
CA LEU A 124 -33.35 18.87 6.06
C LEU A 124 -32.78 20.11 5.37
N ARG A 125 -32.46 21.15 6.15
CA ARG A 125 -31.79 22.35 5.64
C ARG A 125 -30.42 22.42 6.30
N LEU A 126 -29.37 22.37 5.49
CA LEU A 126 -28.00 22.43 5.99
C LEU A 126 -27.57 23.87 6.30
N ASP A 127 -28.24 24.87 5.73
CA ASP A 127 -28.01 26.29 5.99
C ASP A 127 -28.07 26.64 7.48
N ASP A 128 -28.90 25.93 8.25
CA ASP A 128 -29.06 26.11 9.70
C ASP A 128 -27.80 25.63 10.49
N VAL A 129 -26.92 24.85 9.86
CA VAL A 129 -25.67 24.33 10.44
C VAL A 129 -24.46 25.10 9.92
N VAL A 130 -24.56 25.75 8.76
CA VAL A 130 -23.45 26.54 8.19
C VAL A 130 -23.30 27.84 8.99
N GLU A 131 -22.19 27.95 9.73
CA GLU A 131 -21.89 29.14 10.54
C GLU A 131 -21.16 30.20 9.71
N GLU A 132 -20.29 29.77 8.80
CA GLU A 132 -19.48 30.66 7.99
C GLU A 132 -19.13 29.99 6.66
N ILE A 133 -19.16 30.78 5.59
CA ILE A 133 -18.64 30.39 4.28
C ILE A 133 -17.30 31.11 4.11
N VAL A 134 -16.22 30.35 4.03
CA VAL A 134 -14.85 30.86 3.95
C VAL A 134 -14.32 30.64 2.55
N ASP A 135 -13.74 31.65 1.92
CA ASP A 135 -13.04 31.45 0.65
C ASP A 135 -11.89 30.46 0.84
N VAL A 136 -11.73 29.50 -0.08
CA VAL A 136 -10.67 28.49 0.02
C VAL A 136 -9.28 29.11 0.18
N ALA A 137 -9.02 30.32 -0.35
CA ALA A 137 -7.77 31.05 -0.16
C ALA A 137 -7.49 31.39 1.31
N GLU A 138 -8.52 31.53 2.14
CA GLU A 138 -8.44 31.82 3.58
C GLU A 138 -8.52 30.56 4.44
N ALA A 139 -8.61 29.37 3.84
CA ALA A 139 -8.69 28.10 4.56
C ALA A 139 -7.60 27.93 5.64
N PRO A 140 -6.31 28.31 5.43
CA PRO A 140 -5.29 28.20 6.47
C PRO A 140 -5.65 28.97 7.76
N ASN A 141 -6.27 30.14 7.62
CA ASN A 141 -6.68 30.96 8.76
C ASN A 141 -7.90 30.36 9.47
N ALA A 142 -8.86 29.83 8.69
CA ALA A 142 -10.00 29.08 9.25
C ALA A 142 -9.56 27.84 10.05
N TYR A 143 -8.59 27.06 9.53
CA TYR A 143 -8.01 25.93 10.27
C TYR A 143 -7.26 26.36 11.54
N ALA A 144 -6.54 27.49 11.51
CA ALA A 144 -5.88 28.02 12.70
C ALA A 144 -6.88 28.40 13.80
N ARG A 145 -8.04 28.97 13.43
CA ARG A 145 -9.16 29.26 14.35
C ARG A 145 -9.75 27.98 14.96
N LEU A 146 -9.92 26.93 14.17
CA LEU A 146 -10.38 25.62 14.65
C LEU A 146 -9.38 24.97 15.63
N ALA A 147 -8.08 25.16 15.41
CA ALA A 147 -7.02 24.64 16.28
C ALA A 147 -6.86 25.42 17.60
N GLY A 148 -7.39 26.65 17.69
CA GLY A 148 -7.30 27.53 18.85
C GLY A 148 -8.16 27.11 20.06
N GLU A 149 -8.27 28.02 21.04
CA GLU A 149 -9.01 27.81 22.29
C GLU A 149 -10.49 27.47 22.05
N ALA A 150 -11.04 26.56 22.87
CA ALA A 150 -12.40 26.01 22.69
C ALA A 150 -13.52 27.06 22.66
N LYS A 151 -13.34 28.22 23.29
CA LYS A 151 -14.32 29.33 23.26
C LYS A 151 -14.38 30.08 21.93
N ALA A 152 -13.33 30.00 21.11
CA ALA A 152 -13.22 30.70 19.83
C ALA A 152 -13.55 29.80 18.62
N ARG A 153 -13.89 28.52 18.87
CA ARG A 153 -14.23 27.57 17.81
C ARG A 153 -15.69 27.79 17.35
N PRO A 154 -15.93 27.82 16.03
CA PRO A 154 -17.28 27.72 15.48
C PRO A 154 -17.99 26.50 16.06
N ARG A 155 -19.29 26.65 16.33
CA ARG A 155 -20.18 25.58 16.81
C ARG A 155 -20.89 24.87 15.66
N GLY A 156 -20.93 25.47 14.47
CA GLY A 156 -21.46 24.93 13.22
C GLY A 156 -20.39 24.58 12.20
N ALA A 157 -20.84 24.28 10.97
CA ALA A 157 -19.99 23.95 9.84
C ALA A 157 -19.35 25.22 9.26
N LEU A 158 -18.04 25.14 8.99
CA LEU A 158 -17.34 26.06 8.09
C LEU A 158 -17.38 25.46 6.69
N VAL A 159 -17.98 26.17 5.74
CA VAL A 159 -18.05 25.73 4.35
C VAL A 159 -16.99 26.46 3.54
N LEU A 160 -16.11 25.70 2.89
CA LEU A 160 -15.15 26.30 1.97
C LEU A 160 -15.82 26.62 0.63
N LYS A 161 -15.84 27.89 0.27
CA LYS A 161 -16.22 28.33 -1.06
C LYS A 161 -15.00 28.25 -1.97
N TYR A 162 -15.11 27.39 -2.97
CA TYR A 162 -14.22 27.40 -4.11
C TYR A 162 -14.77 28.42 -5.11
N GLY A 163 -13.90 29.14 -5.82
CA GLY A 163 -14.32 30.10 -6.84
C GLY A 163 -15.25 29.44 -7.88
N ASP A 164 -16.09 30.24 -8.53
CA ASP A 164 -16.99 29.75 -9.58
C ASP A 164 -16.14 29.07 -10.67
N VAL A 165 -16.30 27.76 -10.81
CA VAL A 165 -15.71 27.02 -11.92
C VAL A 165 -16.59 27.30 -13.11
N ASP A 166 -16.09 28.11 -14.05
CA ASP A 166 -16.80 28.39 -15.30
C ASP A 166 -17.17 27.06 -15.97
N SER A 167 -18.47 26.79 -16.08
CA SER A 167 -19.03 25.48 -16.47
C SER A 167 -18.94 25.18 -17.98
N SER A 168 -18.18 25.98 -18.73
CA SER A 168 -17.65 25.54 -20.02
C SER A 168 -16.73 24.34 -19.80
N GLU A 169 -16.82 23.32 -20.67
CA GLU A 169 -16.02 22.07 -20.70
C GLU A 169 -14.74 22.08 -19.86
N PRO A 170 -14.43 21.00 -19.11
CA PRO A 170 -13.30 20.98 -18.19
C PRO A 170 -12.04 21.46 -18.92
N ALA A 171 -11.63 22.70 -18.61
CA ALA A 171 -10.38 23.22 -19.09
C ALA A 171 -9.31 22.23 -18.60
N PRO A 172 -8.33 21.85 -19.45
CA PRO A 172 -7.22 21.01 -19.01
C PRO A 172 -6.66 21.61 -17.71
N PRO A 173 -6.42 20.79 -16.67
CA PRO A 173 -6.18 21.27 -15.32
C PRO A 173 -5.08 22.33 -15.35
N ALA A 174 -5.40 23.53 -14.84
CA ALA A 174 -4.47 24.63 -14.76
C ALA A 174 -3.23 24.17 -14.00
N VAL A 175 -2.12 24.07 -14.73
CA VAL A 175 -0.80 23.81 -14.20
C VAL A 175 -0.45 25.01 -13.31
N ILE A 176 -0.44 24.82 -12.00
CA ILE A 176 0.22 25.77 -11.11
C ILE A 176 1.72 25.52 -11.29
N GLU A 177 2.36 26.28 -12.18
CA GLU A 177 3.82 26.36 -12.23
C GLU A 177 4.30 27.26 -11.07
N PRO A 178 5.05 26.74 -10.09
CA PRO A 178 5.78 27.61 -9.19
C PRO A 178 7.04 28.09 -9.91
N ALA A 179 7.32 29.39 -9.84
CA ALA A 179 8.51 30.01 -10.38
C ALA A 179 9.78 29.28 -9.92
N LEU A 180 10.45 28.60 -10.85
CA LEU A 180 11.74 27.95 -10.62
C LEU A 180 12.82 29.01 -10.47
N ALA A 181 13.51 29.01 -9.32
CA ALA A 181 14.74 29.77 -9.16
C ALA A 181 15.82 29.18 -10.06
N GLU A 182 16.34 29.98 -10.99
CA GLU A 182 17.47 29.61 -11.83
C GLU A 182 18.71 29.33 -10.97
N ARG A 183 19.25 28.11 -11.10
CA ARG A 183 20.63 27.81 -10.70
C ARG A 183 21.36 27.10 -11.83
N GLY A 184 22.28 27.86 -12.43
CA GLY A 184 23.61 27.43 -12.87
C GLY A 184 23.72 26.20 -13.76
N ARG A 185 23.95 26.44 -15.06
CA ARG A 185 24.29 25.43 -16.07
C ARG A 185 25.52 24.60 -15.69
N ILE A 186 25.37 23.28 -15.81
CA ILE A 186 26.43 22.34 -16.22
C ILE A 186 25.86 21.57 -17.41
N GLU A 187 26.60 21.53 -18.52
CA GLU A 187 26.20 20.81 -19.74
C GLU A 187 26.24 19.29 -19.51
N THR A 188 25.08 18.69 -19.28
CA THR A 188 24.80 17.26 -19.45
C THR A 188 23.41 17.11 -20.05
N ARG A 189 23.12 15.99 -20.74
CA ARG A 189 21.79 15.67 -21.28
C ARG A 189 20.69 15.95 -20.23
N PRO A 190 19.47 16.36 -20.66
CA PRO A 190 18.40 16.66 -19.72
C PRO A 190 18.12 15.44 -18.83
N PRO A 191 17.89 15.64 -17.52
CA PRO A 191 17.63 14.54 -16.59
C PRO A 191 16.34 13.81 -16.95
N VAL A 192 16.32 12.48 -16.79
CA VAL A 192 15.12 11.65 -16.99
C VAL A 192 14.00 12.16 -16.08
N ARG A 193 12.87 12.53 -16.67
CA ARG A 193 11.68 13.05 -15.96
C ARG A 193 10.82 11.87 -15.53
N VAL A 194 10.67 11.71 -14.21
CA VAL A 194 10.05 10.52 -13.61
C VAL A 194 8.67 10.84 -13.05
N ALA A 195 7.70 10.00 -13.39
CA ALA A 195 6.45 9.85 -12.65
C ALA A 195 6.58 8.73 -11.61
N LEU A 196 6.21 8.99 -10.35
CA LEU A 196 6.12 7.96 -9.31
C LEU A 196 4.64 7.62 -9.04
N ILE A 197 4.26 6.37 -9.24
CA ILE A 197 2.90 5.87 -8.99
C ILE A 197 2.91 4.99 -7.74
N GLY A 198 2.17 5.41 -6.71
CA GLY A 198 2.10 4.76 -5.39
C GLY A 198 3.13 5.32 -4.39
N PRO A 199 2.96 6.57 -3.88
CA PRO A 199 3.89 7.25 -2.97
C PRO A 199 3.83 6.71 -1.53
N GLY A 200 3.93 5.40 -1.35
CA GLY A 200 3.99 4.75 -0.05
C GLY A 200 5.28 5.02 0.71
N SER A 201 5.39 4.43 1.91
CA SER A 201 6.56 4.58 2.79
C SER A 201 7.86 4.12 2.13
N PHE A 202 7.84 2.99 1.40
CA PHE A 202 9.00 2.49 0.68
C PHE A 202 9.44 3.44 -0.44
N ALA A 203 8.47 3.91 -1.24
CA ALA A 203 8.70 4.84 -2.33
C ALA A 203 9.35 6.14 -1.82
N SER A 204 8.80 6.71 -0.75
CA SER A 204 9.25 7.97 -0.17
C SER A 204 10.62 7.87 0.51
N ARG A 205 10.93 6.74 1.15
CA ARG A 205 12.16 6.58 1.96
C ARG A 205 13.34 6.01 1.19
N ILE A 206 13.07 5.21 0.15
CA ILE A 206 14.10 4.45 -0.58
C ILE A 206 14.15 4.87 -2.05
N VAL A 207 13.03 4.80 -2.75
CA VAL A 207 13.00 4.94 -4.21
C VAL A 207 13.24 6.38 -4.65
N ALA A 208 12.46 7.34 -4.13
CA ALA A 208 12.60 8.74 -4.50
C ALA A 208 14.00 9.32 -4.19
N PRO A 209 14.60 9.09 -2.99
CA PRO A 209 15.98 9.51 -2.74
C PRO A 209 17.00 8.87 -3.68
N ALA A 210 16.83 7.59 -4.04
CA ALA A 210 17.74 6.90 -4.96
C ALA A 210 17.60 7.41 -6.41
N LEU A 211 16.40 7.76 -6.86
CA LEU A 211 16.16 8.40 -8.15
C LEU A 211 16.84 9.77 -8.23
N LEU A 212 16.68 10.60 -7.20
CA LEU A 212 17.35 11.90 -7.09
C LEU A 212 18.88 11.76 -7.09
N ALA A 213 19.41 10.82 -6.29
CA ALA A 213 20.85 10.52 -6.26
C ALA A 213 21.38 10.01 -7.60
N GLY A 214 20.52 9.34 -8.39
CA GLY A 214 20.80 8.91 -9.75
C GLY A 214 20.67 10.01 -10.82
N GLY A 215 20.28 11.23 -10.44
CA GLY A 215 20.17 12.38 -11.33
C GLY A 215 18.81 12.54 -12.01
N ALA A 216 17.77 11.80 -11.60
CA ALA A 216 16.42 11.97 -12.15
C ALA A 216 15.76 13.26 -11.69
N ARG A 217 14.86 13.80 -12.52
CA ARG A 217 13.92 14.85 -12.13
C ARG A 217 12.60 14.20 -11.71
N LEU A 218 12.18 14.39 -10.46
CA LEU A 218 10.87 13.92 -9.99
C LEU A 218 9.77 14.87 -10.51
N ALA A 219 9.14 14.50 -11.62
CA ALA A 219 8.20 15.35 -12.33
C ALA A 219 6.78 15.25 -11.77
N VAL A 220 6.26 14.03 -11.64
CA VAL A 220 4.86 13.76 -11.31
C VAL A 220 4.78 12.71 -10.20
N VAL A 221 3.86 12.88 -9.26
CA VAL A 221 3.48 11.82 -8.32
C VAL A 221 1.99 11.51 -8.48
N ALA A 222 1.63 10.23 -8.51
CA ALA A 222 0.25 9.77 -8.62
C ALA A 222 -0.02 8.66 -7.60
N GLY A 223 -1.21 8.63 -7.02
CA GLY A 223 -1.67 7.53 -6.17
C GLY A 223 -1.99 7.94 -4.74
N GLY A 224 -3.22 7.62 -4.33
CA GLY A 224 -3.80 7.81 -3.00
C GLY A 224 -4.27 9.25 -2.77
N ALA A 225 -5.54 9.53 -3.03
CA ALA A 225 -6.19 10.77 -2.60
C ALA A 225 -6.03 10.87 -1.07
N GLY A 226 -5.16 11.78 -0.62
CA GLY A 226 -4.89 11.97 0.80
C GLY A 226 -3.58 12.71 1.08
N PRO A 227 -3.28 12.94 2.38
CA PRO A 227 -2.13 13.73 2.85
C PRO A 227 -0.76 13.26 2.35
N SER A 228 -0.64 12.02 1.85
CA SER A 228 0.61 11.41 1.39
C SER A 228 1.12 11.96 0.07
N ALA A 229 0.25 12.26 -0.90
CA ALA A 229 0.68 12.80 -2.20
C ALA A 229 1.21 14.24 -2.07
N GLU A 230 0.53 15.07 -1.28
CA GLU A 230 1.01 16.41 -0.95
C GLU A 230 2.27 16.40 -0.09
N ALA A 231 2.37 15.48 0.88
CA ALA A 231 3.59 15.31 1.66
C ALA A 231 4.76 14.91 0.75
N ALA A 232 4.54 14.04 -0.25
CA ALA A 232 5.56 13.68 -1.23
C ALA A 232 6.03 14.89 -2.05
N VAL A 233 5.13 15.76 -2.50
CA VAL A 233 5.50 17.02 -3.16
C VAL A 233 6.35 17.90 -2.25
N ARG A 234 5.88 18.16 -1.02
CA ARG A 234 6.56 19.06 -0.08
C ARG A 234 7.93 18.55 0.38
N THR A 235 8.08 17.24 0.56
CA THR A 235 9.29 16.65 1.17
C THR A 235 10.29 16.09 0.17
N LEU A 236 9.82 15.59 -0.98
CA LEU A 236 10.67 14.92 -1.97
C LEU A 236 10.89 15.76 -3.24
N GLY A 237 10.19 16.89 -3.38
CA GLY A 237 10.40 17.84 -4.48
C GLY A 237 9.80 17.42 -5.81
N PHE A 238 8.68 16.69 -5.80
CA PHE A 238 7.90 16.44 -7.02
C PHE A 238 7.34 17.75 -7.59
N GLY A 239 7.40 17.90 -8.92
CA GLY A 239 6.90 19.09 -9.60
C GLY A 239 5.39 19.27 -9.52
N ARG A 240 4.62 18.17 -9.64
CA ARG A 240 3.15 18.19 -9.58
C ARG A 240 2.55 16.86 -9.08
N VAL A 241 1.29 16.92 -8.69
CA VAL A 241 0.44 15.74 -8.38
C VAL A 241 -0.48 15.48 -9.56
N ALA A 242 -0.55 14.23 -10.01
CA ALA A 242 -1.55 13.75 -10.95
C ALA A 242 -2.74 13.13 -10.18
N VAL A 243 -3.96 13.35 -10.70
CA VAL A 243 -5.20 12.85 -10.08
C VAL A 243 -5.26 11.33 -10.18
N THR A 244 -4.93 10.80 -11.36
CA THR A 244 -4.92 9.37 -11.63
C THR A 244 -3.54 8.90 -12.08
N ALA A 245 -3.33 7.58 -11.99
CA ALA A 245 -2.15 6.96 -12.59
C ALA A 245 -2.10 7.17 -14.12
N GLU A 246 -3.26 7.24 -14.78
CA GLU A 246 -3.36 7.42 -16.23
C GLU A 246 -2.90 8.81 -16.65
N ASP A 247 -3.23 9.84 -15.87
CA ASP A 247 -2.77 11.21 -16.12
C ASP A 247 -1.23 11.27 -16.07
N ALA A 248 -0.61 10.55 -15.14
CA ALA A 248 0.86 10.47 -15.05
C ALA A 248 1.50 9.64 -16.17
N ILE A 249 0.83 8.58 -16.63
CA ILE A 249 1.32 7.72 -17.72
C ILE A 249 1.22 8.42 -19.08
N SER A 250 0.13 9.14 -19.33
CA SER A 250 -0.12 9.83 -20.60
C SER A 250 0.62 11.17 -20.73
N ASP A 251 1.21 11.67 -19.65
CA ASP A 251 1.89 12.96 -19.58
C ASP A 251 3.10 13.03 -20.55
N PRO A 252 3.13 13.97 -21.51
CA PRO A 252 4.25 14.13 -22.44
C PRO A 252 5.53 14.61 -21.74
N GLU A 253 5.42 15.16 -20.53
CA GLU A 253 6.57 15.60 -19.74
C GLU A 253 7.19 14.50 -18.87
N VAL A 254 6.71 13.27 -18.99
CA VAL A 254 7.21 12.09 -18.28
C VAL A 254 7.94 11.19 -19.26
N ASP A 255 9.20 10.87 -18.96
CA ASP A 255 10.02 9.93 -19.75
C ASP A 255 9.94 8.51 -19.16
N ALA A 256 9.84 8.42 -17.84
CA ALA A 256 9.85 7.16 -17.11
C ALA A 256 8.78 7.11 -16.01
N VAL A 257 8.17 5.94 -15.84
CA VAL A 257 7.17 5.66 -14.80
C VAL A 257 7.77 4.65 -13.81
N VAL A 258 7.73 5.00 -12.52
CA VAL A 258 8.20 4.18 -11.41
C VAL A 258 6.97 3.75 -10.61
N ILE A 259 6.68 2.45 -10.59
CA ILE A 259 5.47 1.87 -10.00
C ILE A 259 5.85 1.19 -8.69
N THR A 260 5.31 1.71 -7.59
CA THR A 260 5.54 1.24 -6.21
C THR A 260 4.21 1.05 -5.46
N THR A 261 3.16 0.67 -6.19
CA THR A 261 1.81 0.41 -5.65
C THR A 261 1.75 -0.92 -4.88
N ARG A 262 0.54 -1.32 -4.46
CA ARG A 262 0.31 -2.72 -4.04
C ARG A 262 0.39 -3.65 -5.27
N HIS A 263 0.69 -4.92 -5.03
CA HIS A 263 1.11 -5.86 -6.08
C HIS A 263 0.05 -6.07 -7.18
N GLY A 264 -1.24 -6.15 -6.82
CA GLY A 264 -2.33 -6.38 -7.79
C GLY A 264 -2.46 -5.30 -8.87
N ALA A 265 -1.87 -4.11 -8.68
CA ALA A 265 -1.87 -3.04 -9.68
C ALA A 265 -0.62 -3.03 -10.58
N HIS A 266 0.44 -3.79 -10.24
CA HIS A 266 1.73 -3.73 -10.92
C HIS A 266 1.63 -4.07 -12.40
N ALA A 267 1.04 -5.21 -12.75
CA ALA A 267 1.01 -5.70 -14.12
C ALA A 267 0.26 -4.73 -15.05
N SER A 268 -0.95 -4.33 -14.66
CA SER A 268 -1.79 -3.44 -15.47
C SER A 268 -1.21 -2.04 -15.64
N LEU A 269 -0.57 -1.48 -14.61
CA LEU A 269 0.14 -0.20 -14.70
C LEU A 269 1.39 -0.31 -15.58
N THR A 270 2.16 -1.38 -15.41
CA THR A 270 3.39 -1.64 -16.17
C THR A 270 3.10 -1.77 -17.65
N ALA A 271 2.13 -2.61 -18.02
CA ALA A 271 1.78 -2.85 -19.41
C ALA A 271 1.24 -1.58 -20.09
N ARG A 272 0.39 -0.79 -19.41
CA ARG A 272 -0.08 0.51 -19.94
C ARG A 272 1.05 1.51 -20.13
N ALA A 273 1.95 1.66 -19.16
CA ALA A 273 3.06 2.59 -19.26
C ALA A 273 4.04 2.21 -20.38
N LEU A 274 4.34 0.92 -20.55
CA LEU A 274 5.14 0.41 -21.67
C LEU A 274 4.47 0.67 -23.03
N ARG A 275 3.17 0.43 -23.14
CA ARG A 275 2.38 0.72 -24.37
C ARG A 275 2.35 2.21 -24.70
N ALA A 276 2.38 3.08 -23.69
CA ALA A 276 2.52 4.52 -23.86
C ALA A 276 3.96 4.97 -24.23
N GLY A 277 4.88 4.03 -24.43
CA GLY A 277 6.27 4.29 -24.81
C GLY A 277 7.17 4.76 -23.67
N LYS A 278 6.70 4.71 -22.41
CA LYS A 278 7.48 5.15 -21.25
C LYS A 278 8.51 4.09 -20.85
N HIS A 279 9.65 4.51 -20.31
CA HIS A 279 10.52 3.59 -19.57
C HIS A 279 9.83 3.22 -18.25
N VAL A 280 9.85 1.95 -17.85
CA VAL A 280 9.14 1.50 -16.66
C VAL A 280 10.08 0.83 -15.68
N PHE A 281 10.05 1.30 -14.43
CA PHE A 281 10.54 0.56 -13.28
C PHE A 281 9.34 0.09 -12.47
N CYS A 282 9.13 -1.22 -12.38
CA CYS A 282 8.09 -1.80 -11.54
C CYS A 282 8.70 -2.45 -10.32
N GLU A 283 8.24 -2.11 -9.12
CA GLU A 283 8.57 -2.92 -7.95
C GLU A 283 8.11 -4.37 -8.12
N LYS A 284 8.80 -5.28 -7.45
CA LYS A 284 8.43 -6.70 -7.52
C LYS A 284 7.21 -6.99 -6.64
N PRO A 285 6.47 -8.07 -6.92
CA PRO A 285 6.51 -8.88 -8.14
C PRO A 285 5.88 -8.11 -9.31
N VAL A 286 6.35 -8.31 -10.53
CA VAL A 286 5.80 -7.59 -11.70
C VAL A 286 4.38 -8.05 -12.07
N ALA A 287 4.01 -9.26 -11.67
CA ALA A 287 2.70 -9.88 -11.88
C ALA A 287 2.40 -10.90 -10.77
N LEU A 288 1.11 -11.13 -10.50
CA LEU A 288 0.61 -12.14 -9.57
C LEU A 288 0.13 -13.41 -10.28
N THR A 289 -0.21 -13.32 -11.57
CA THR A 289 -0.67 -14.45 -12.38
C THR A 289 0.12 -14.59 -13.68
N SER A 290 0.01 -15.76 -14.33
CA SER A 290 0.66 -15.99 -15.63
C SER A 290 0.09 -15.08 -16.71
N ASP A 291 -1.23 -14.88 -16.75
CA ASP A 291 -1.89 -14.01 -17.74
C ASP A 291 -1.43 -12.55 -17.60
N GLU A 292 -1.29 -12.07 -16.36
CA GLU A 292 -0.72 -10.74 -16.08
C GLU A 292 0.74 -10.63 -16.53
N LEU A 293 1.54 -11.68 -16.28
CA LEU A 293 2.93 -11.71 -16.70
C LEU A 293 3.05 -11.69 -18.23
N ASP A 294 2.23 -12.48 -18.92
CA ASP A 294 2.19 -12.54 -20.38
C ASP A 294 1.82 -11.18 -20.98
N ASP A 295 0.85 -10.46 -20.39
CA ASP A 295 0.48 -9.11 -20.83
C ASP A 295 1.65 -8.12 -20.71
N VAL A 296 2.36 -8.17 -19.57
CA VAL A 296 3.54 -7.32 -19.33
C VAL A 296 4.67 -7.66 -20.30
N LEU A 297 4.96 -8.94 -20.52
CA LEU A 297 6.04 -9.37 -21.42
C LEU A 297 5.72 -9.02 -22.88
N ALA A 298 4.48 -9.17 -23.32
CA ALA A 298 4.04 -8.76 -24.65
C ALA A 298 4.15 -7.25 -24.85
N ALA A 299 3.77 -6.45 -23.84
CA ALA A 299 3.96 -5.00 -23.86
C ALA A 299 5.46 -4.63 -23.90
N ALA A 300 6.30 -5.27 -23.08
CA ALA A 300 7.73 -5.00 -23.02
C ALA A 300 8.48 -5.38 -24.30
N ALA A 301 8.05 -6.44 -24.99
CA ALA A 301 8.67 -6.90 -26.23
C ALA A 301 8.45 -5.93 -27.41
N THR A 302 7.38 -5.14 -27.38
CA THR A 302 6.99 -4.23 -28.46
C THR A 302 7.15 -2.75 -28.10
N ALA A 303 7.41 -2.43 -26.84
CA ALA A 303 7.58 -1.07 -26.36
C ALA A 303 8.88 -0.41 -26.86
N GLN A 304 8.82 0.91 -27.05
CA GLN A 304 10.02 1.74 -27.22
C GLN A 304 10.76 1.95 -25.90
N GLY A 305 10.02 1.95 -24.78
CA GLY A 305 10.57 2.04 -23.43
C GLY A 305 11.20 0.73 -22.96
N ILE A 306 11.98 0.82 -21.89
CA ILE A 306 12.59 -0.36 -21.25
C ILE A 306 11.76 -0.80 -20.05
N LEU A 307 11.80 -2.09 -19.72
CA LEU A 307 11.29 -2.63 -18.46
C LEU A 307 12.44 -2.93 -17.50
N ALA A 308 12.37 -2.41 -16.28
CA ALA A 308 13.14 -2.85 -15.13
C ALA A 308 12.18 -3.31 -14.03
N VAL A 309 12.53 -4.42 -13.37
CA VAL A 309 11.79 -4.93 -12.21
C VAL A 309 12.69 -4.78 -10.98
N GLY A 310 12.11 -4.44 -9.81
CA GLY A 310 12.78 -4.18 -8.52
C GLY A 310 13.48 -5.39 -7.89
N PHE A 311 14.32 -6.07 -8.67
CA PHE A 311 15.19 -7.16 -8.27
C PHE A 311 16.51 -6.64 -7.66
N ASN A 312 16.41 -5.74 -6.70
CA ASN A 312 17.54 -4.94 -6.21
C ASN A 312 18.76 -5.74 -5.71
N ARG A 313 18.55 -6.96 -5.19
CA ARG A 313 19.59 -7.79 -4.56
C ARG A 313 20.79 -8.05 -5.47
N ARG A 314 20.56 -8.30 -6.78
CA ARG A 314 21.63 -8.52 -7.77
C ARG A 314 22.56 -7.31 -7.94
N PHE A 315 22.09 -6.12 -7.57
CA PHE A 315 22.86 -4.88 -7.63
C PHE A 315 23.66 -4.62 -6.35
N SER A 316 23.46 -5.39 -5.28
CA SER A 316 24.22 -5.22 -4.05
C SER A 316 25.73 -5.40 -4.27
N PRO A 317 26.58 -4.50 -3.75
CA PRO A 317 28.03 -4.63 -3.85
C PRO A 317 28.56 -5.97 -3.32
N LEU A 318 28.03 -6.46 -2.19
CA LEU A 318 28.53 -7.68 -1.56
C LEU A 318 28.07 -8.94 -2.30
N LEU A 319 26.84 -8.97 -2.83
CA LEU A 319 26.37 -10.12 -3.63
C LEU A 319 27.14 -10.23 -4.95
N ARG A 320 27.48 -9.10 -5.58
CA ARG A 320 28.31 -9.06 -6.79
C ARG A 320 29.74 -9.53 -6.51
N GLN A 321 30.34 -9.12 -5.40
CA GLN A 321 31.67 -9.59 -4.98
C GLN A 321 31.66 -11.09 -4.66
N MET A 322 30.62 -11.58 -4.00
CA MET A 322 30.40 -13.01 -3.75
C MET A 322 30.37 -13.82 -5.04
N ARG A 323 29.56 -13.40 -6.02
CA ARG A 323 29.48 -14.02 -7.34
C ARG A 323 30.84 -14.01 -8.04
N GLN A 324 31.50 -12.85 -8.08
CA GLN A 324 32.81 -12.72 -8.72
C GLN A 324 33.86 -13.64 -8.09
N HIS A 325 33.86 -13.79 -6.75
CA HIS A 325 34.82 -14.67 -6.08
C HIS A 325 34.61 -16.15 -6.44
N VAL A 326 33.35 -16.62 -6.44
CA VAL A 326 33.04 -18.06 -6.54
C VAL A 326 32.83 -18.54 -7.98
N VAL A 327 32.12 -17.80 -8.82
CA VAL A 327 31.70 -18.24 -10.17
C VAL A 327 32.85 -18.22 -11.19
N HIS A 328 34.02 -17.67 -10.81
CA HIS A 328 35.15 -17.44 -11.71
C HIS A 328 35.83 -18.73 -12.25
N GLU A 329 35.61 -19.91 -11.64
CA GLU A 329 36.36 -21.15 -11.97
C GLU A 329 35.56 -22.19 -12.75
N HIS A 330 34.30 -22.48 -12.40
CA HIS A 330 33.58 -23.66 -12.94
C HIS A 330 32.18 -23.38 -13.48
N GLY A 331 31.69 -22.13 -13.45
CA GLY A 331 30.37 -21.74 -13.96
C GLY A 331 29.16 -22.34 -13.22
N THR A 332 29.29 -23.52 -12.61
CA THR A 332 28.26 -24.24 -11.87
C THR A 332 28.40 -23.97 -10.38
N VAL A 333 27.29 -23.70 -9.70
CA VAL A 333 27.29 -23.39 -8.26
C VAL A 333 26.28 -24.22 -7.48
N VAL A 334 26.57 -24.39 -6.19
CA VAL A 334 25.58 -24.76 -5.16
C VAL A 334 25.32 -23.52 -4.32
N ALA A 335 24.06 -23.12 -4.18
CA ALA A 335 23.68 -21.94 -3.41
C ALA A 335 22.61 -22.27 -2.37
N SER A 336 22.69 -21.63 -1.21
CA SER A 336 21.68 -21.69 -0.15
C SER A 336 21.33 -20.27 0.30
N TYR A 337 20.04 -19.96 0.34
CA TYR A 337 19.53 -18.66 0.78
C TYR A 337 18.55 -18.87 1.93
N ARG A 338 18.89 -18.36 3.12
CA ARG A 338 17.99 -18.36 4.28
C ARG A 338 17.40 -16.98 4.51
N VAL A 339 16.10 -16.92 4.73
CA VAL A 339 15.33 -15.71 5.02
C VAL A 339 14.53 -15.91 6.30
N SER A 340 14.65 -14.98 7.24
CA SER A 340 13.85 -14.90 8.47
C SER A 340 13.08 -13.59 8.45
N ALA A 341 11.92 -13.61 7.80
CA ALA A 341 11.12 -12.41 7.54
C ALA A 341 10.22 -12.01 8.72
N GLY A 342 9.97 -12.94 9.66
CA GLY A 342 9.10 -12.71 10.82
C GLY A 342 7.61 -12.62 10.45
N PRO A 343 6.71 -12.61 11.45
CA PRO A 343 5.27 -12.67 11.22
C PRO A 343 4.70 -11.33 10.72
N LEU A 344 3.59 -11.39 9.98
CA LEU A 344 2.74 -10.24 9.68
C LEU A 344 1.46 -10.30 10.50
N PRO A 345 0.81 -9.15 10.77
CA PRO A 345 -0.57 -9.12 11.24
C PRO A 345 -1.49 -9.90 10.30
N PRO A 346 -2.51 -10.62 10.80
CA PRO A 346 -3.44 -11.37 9.95
C PRO A 346 -4.10 -10.53 8.85
N GLU A 347 -4.38 -9.25 9.13
CA GLU A 347 -5.08 -8.30 8.26
C GLU A 347 -4.15 -7.60 7.26
N HIS A 348 -2.86 -7.98 7.21
CA HIS A 348 -1.91 -7.35 6.31
C HIS A 348 -2.25 -7.67 4.84
N TRP A 349 -2.29 -6.64 3.99
CA TRP A 349 -2.68 -6.74 2.55
C TRP A 349 -1.93 -7.82 1.75
N LEU A 350 -0.71 -8.17 2.14
CA LEU A 350 0.04 -9.28 1.51
C LEU A 350 -0.68 -10.64 1.59
N HIS A 351 -1.52 -10.87 2.62
CA HIS A 351 -2.30 -12.10 2.75
C HIS A 351 -3.52 -12.12 1.83
N ASP A 352 -3.93 -10.98 1.27
CA ASP A 352 -4.93 -10.95 0.22
C ASP A 352 -4.28 -11.46 -1.09
N LEU A 353 -4.82 -12.55 -1.67
CA LEU A 353 -4.22 -13.15 -2.86
C LEU A 353 -4.43 -12.32 -4.13
N VAL A 354 -5.46 -11.46 -4.16
CA VAL A 354 -5.75 -10.58 -5.29
C VAL A 354 -4.87 -9.34 -5.22
N GLU A 355 -4.72 -8.76 -4.03
CA GLU A 355 -3.96 -7.52 -3.87
C GLU A 355 -2.46 -7.74 -3.61
N GLY A 356 -2.12 -8.78 -2.85
CA GLY A 356 -0.79 -9.06 -2.35
C GLY A 356 -0.13 -10.33 -2.88
N GLY A 357 -0.91 -11.36 -3.21
CA GLY A 357 -0.43 -12.62 -3.78
C GLY A 357 0.36 -13.53 -2.81
N GLY A 358 0.38 -13.23 -1.51
CA GLY A 358 1.12 -13.98 -0.50
C GLY A 358 2.64 -13.76 -0.55
N ARG A 359 3.37 -14.30 0.45
CA ARG A 359 4.83 -14.11 0.53
C ARG A 359 5.60 -14.93 -0.51
N ALA A 360 5.02 -16.02 -1.00
CA ALA A 360 5.60 -16.83 -2.07
C ALA A 360 5.82 -16.02 -3.36
N VAL A 361 4.83 -15.24 -3.80
CA VAL A 361 4.99 -14.36 -4.97
C VAL A 361 5.62 -13.03 -4.55
N GLY A 362 5.09 -12.44 -3.47
CA GLY A 362 5.41 -11.08 -3.05
C GLY A 362 6.83 -10.88 -2.54
N GLU A 363 7.46 -11.88 -1.90
CA GLU A 363 8.82 -11.76 -1.36
C GLU A 363 9.81 -12.79 -1.92
N ALA A 364 9.39 -14.03 -2.15
CA ALA A 364 10.33 -15.08 -2.55
C ALA A 364 10.99 -14.82 -3.92
N CYS A 365 10.34 -14.06 -4.80
CA CYS A 365 10.87 -13.62 -6.08
C CYS A 365 12.23 -12.92 -5.98
N HIS A 366 12.50 -12.15 -4.91
CA HIS A 366 13.82 -11.54 -4.68
C HIS A 366 14.93 -12.58 -4.53
N PHE A 367 14.64 -13.69 -3.86
CA PHE A 367 15.63 -14.72 -3.54
C PHE A 367 15.80 -15.68 -4.72
N ILE A 368 14.71 -15.98 -5.43
CA ILE A 368 14.75 -16.68 -6.72
C ILE A 368 15.63 -15.90 -7.70
N ASP A 369 15.41 -14.59 -7.83
CA ASP A 369 16.24 -13.70 -8.65
C ASP A 369 17.71 -13.73 -8.24
N SER A 370 17.97 -13.64 -6.94
CA SER A 370 19.33 -13.64 -6.39
C SER A 370 20.06 -14.94 -6.73
N LEU A 371 19.39 -16.09 -6.64
CA LEU A 371 19.97 -17.37 -7.02
C LEU A 371 20.19 -17.48 -8.53
N ALA A 372 19.27 -16.96 -9.36
CA ALA A 372 19.47 -16.89 -10.81
C ALA A 372 20.67 -16.01 -11.18
N PHE A 373 20.85 -14.87 -10.52
CA PHE A 373 22.02 -14.01 -10.69
C PHE A 373 23.32 -14.72 -10.30
N LEU A 374 23.34 -15.46 -9.19
CA LEU A 374 24.51 -16.20 -8.72
C LEU A 374 24.85 -17.40 -9.61
N ALA A 375 23.83 -18.11 -10.11
CA ALA A 375 24.00 -19.24 -11.02
C ALA A 375 24.34 -18.81 -12.45
N ASP A 376 24.03 -17.57 -12.83
CA ASP A 376 24.23 -17.01 -14.18
C ASP A 376 23.63 -17.88 -15.29
N SER A 377 22.46 -18.45 -15.03
CA SER A 377 21.85 -19.45 -15.88
C SER A 377 20.34 -19.45 -15.69
N PRO A 378 19.55 -19.76 -16.74
CA PRO A 378 18.10 -19.91 -16.60
C PRO A 378 17.71 -20.99 -15.58
N ILE A 379 16.67 -20.70 -14.81
CA ILE A 379 16.00 -21.65 -13.93
C ILE A 379 15.19 -22.62 -14.81
N ARG A 380 15.38 -23.92 -14.60
CA ARG A 380 14.72 -24.99 -15.36
C ARG A 380 13.64 -25.72 -14.60
N GLN A 381 13.81 -25.85 -13.29
CA GLN A 381 12.84 -26.54 -12.46
C GLN A 381 12.82 -25.91 -11.08
N ILE A 382 11.63 -25.86 -10.49
CA ILE A 382 11.44 -25.46 -9.11
C ILE A 382 10.56 -26.48 -8.39
N TYR A 383 10.92 -26.79 -7.16
CA TYR A 383 10.08 -27.52 -6.22
C TYR A 383 9.91 -26.68 -4.97
N ALA A 384 8.67 -26.50 -4.52
CA ALA A 384 8.36 -25.75 -3.32
C ALA A 384 7.49 -26.56 -2.37
N SER A 385 7.82 -26.51 -1.08
CA SER A 385 6.98 -26.98 0.01
C SER A 385 6.80 -25.86 1.02
N GLY A 386 5.73 -25.94 1.80
CA GLY A 386 5.47 -25.00 2.89
C GLY A 386 4.55 -25.60 3.92
N TYR A 387 4.22 -24.84 4.96
CA TYR A 387 3.33 -25.30 6.03
C TYR A 387 1.98 -25.80 5.49
N GLY A 388 1.39 -26.75 6.23
CA GLY A 388 0.17 -27.44 5.81
C GLY A 388 0.40 -28.51 4.73
N ALA A 389 -0.57 -29.39 4.57
CA ALA A 389 -0.58 -30.38 3.49
C ALA A 389 -0.83 -29.69 2.13
N PRO A 390 -0.39 -30.28 1.00
CA PRO A 390 -0.82 -29.84 -0.34
C PRO A 390 -2.35 -29.66 -0.41
N GLY A 391 -2.79 -28.51 -0.94
CA GLY A 391 -4.21 -28.13 -0.96
C GLY A 391 -4.68 -27.24 0.19
N SER A 392 -3.85 -26.97 1.21
CA SER A 392 -4.16 -25.97 2.25
C SER A 392 -4.18 -24.54 1.64
N PRO A 393 -4.97 -23.58 2.20
CA PRO A 393 -5.02 -22.19 1.70
C PRO A 393 -3.64 -21.56 1.61
N LEU A 394 -3.30 -20.91 0.49
CA LEU A 394 -1.96 -20.36 0.26
C LEU A 394 -1.53 -19.35 1.34
N GLN A 395 -2.48 -18.60 1.91
CA GLN A 395 -2.25 -17.63 2.98
C GLN A 395 -1.66 -18.25 4.25
N SER A 396 -1.86 -19.55 4.48
CA SER A 396 -1.30 -20.25 5.64
C SER A 396 0.07 -20.90 5.37
N ARG A 397 0.62 -20.71 4.16
CA ARG A 397 1.83 -21.40 3.68
C ARG A 397 3.03 -20.49 3.50
N ASP A 398 3.10 -19.38 4.23
CA ASP A 398 4.17 -18.40 4.10
C ASP A 398 5.53 -18.88 4.63
N ASN A 399 5.61 -20.02 5.33
CA ASN A 399 6.87 -20.70 5.60
C ASN A 399 7.18 -21.65 4.44
N LEU A 400 8.30 -21.42 3.75
CA LEU A 400 8.61 -22.04 2.47
C LEU A 400 10.00 -22.69 2.47
N ALA A 401 10.10 -23.83 1.80
CA ALA A 401 11.36 -24.42 1.36
C ALA A 401 11.29 -24.62 -0.16
N LEU A 402 12.21 -24.02 -0.90
CA LEU A 402 12.28 -24.11 -2.35
C LEU A 402 13.61 -24.72 -2.78
N THR A 403 13.57 -25.54 -3.82
CA THR A 403 14.74 -26.07 -4.51
C THR A 403 14.66 -25.71 -5.98
N LEU A 404 15.72 -25.15 -6.53
CA LEU A 404 15.84 -24.71 -7.91
C LEU A 404 16.96 -25.49 -8.62
N THR A 405 16.73 -25.86 -9.87
CA THR A 405 17.77 -26.35 -10.77
C THR A 405 17.91 -25.41 -11.96
N PHE A 406 19.14 -25.29 -12.45
CA PHE A 406 19.51 -24.37 -13.52
C PHE A 406 20.05 -25.12 -14.74
N ASP A 407 20.05 -24.46 -15.89
CA ASP A 407 20.52 -25.03 -17.16
C ASP A 407 21.96 -25.51 -17.14
N ASN A 408 22.85 -24.75 -16.49
CA ASN A 408 24.25 -25.11 -16.36
C ASN A 408 24.51 -26.21 -15.31
N GLY A 409 23.46 -26.83 -14.76
CA GLY A 409 23.56 -27.85 -13.71
C GLY A 409 23.71 -27.29 -12.30
N SER A 410 23.65 -25.97 -12.11
CA SER A 410 23.65 -25.38 -10.77
C SER A 410 22.41 -25.80 -9.99
N VAL A 411 22.52 -25.79 -8.67
CA VAL A 411 21.42 -26.07 -7.76
C VAL A 411 21.34 -25.01 -6.67
N GLY A 412 20.13 -24.61 -6.34
CA GLY A 412 19.85 -23.59 -5.34
C GLY A 412 18.80 -24.05 -4.35
N SER A 413 18.91 -23.66 -3.09
CA SER A 413 17.83 -23.81 -2.12
C SER A 413 17.51 -22.50 -1.43
N ILE A 414 16.22 -22.29 -1.13
CA ILE A 414 15.72 -21.15 -0.38
C ILE A 414 14.94 -21.70 0.81
N VAL A 415 15.30 -21.28 2.02
CA VAL A 415 14.48 -21.49 3.22
C VAL A 415 13.96 -20.13 3.65
N TYR A 416 12.66 -19.95 3.58
CA TYR A 416 11.98 -18.73 3.95
C TYR A 416 11.09 -18.99 5.15
N ALA A 417 11.43 -18.38 6.28
CA ALA A 417 10.66 -18.46 7.51
C ALA A 417 9.88 -17.15 7.73
N ALA A 418 8.56 -17.26 7.73
CA ALA A 418 7.63 -16.19 8.11
C ALA A 418 7.42 -16.10 9.63
N GLU A 419 8.25 -16.80 10.40
CA GLU A 419 8.22 -16.82 11.85
C GLU A 419 9.63 -16.79 12.43
N GLY A 420 9.71 -16.80 13.77
CA GLY A 420 10.97 -16.82 14.51
C GLY A 420 11.32 -15.46 15.11
N SER A 421 12.48 -15.44 15.80
CA SER A 421 12.91 -14.26 16.55
C SER A 421 13.47 -13.17 15.64
N PRO A 422 13.09 -11.89 15.84
CA PRO A 422 13.67 -10.77 15.10
C PRO A 422 15.16 -10.53 15.42
N ARG A 423 15.74 -11.27 16.39
CA ARG A 423 17.18 -11.24 16.71
C ARG A 423 18.02 -12.02 15.71
N VAL A 424 17.43 -12.89 14.90
CA VAL A 424 18.13 -13.60 13.84
C VAL A 424 18.31 -12.64 12.66
N PRO A 425 19.52 -12.48 12.10
CA PRO A 425 19.72 -11.69 10.90
C PRO A 425 18.81 -12.15 9.75
N LYS A 426 18.16 -11.20 9.07
CA LYS A 426 17.06 -11.49 8.16
C LYS A 426 17.50 -12.38 7.00
N GLU A 427 18.64 -12.11 6.38
CA GLU A 427 19.05 -12.76 5.14
C GLU A 427 20.45 -13.36 5.29
N ARG A 428 20.67 -14.60 4.83
CA ARG A 428 22.00 -15.20 4.74
C ARG A 428 22.12 -16.03 3.48
N VAL A 429 23.21 -15.85 2.75
CA VAL A 429 23.49 -16.54 1.49
C VAL A 429 24.81 -17.27 1.61
N GLU A 430 24.84 -18.51 1.13
CA GLU A 430 26.05 -19.33 1.01
C GLU A 430 26.18 -19.80 -0.43
N LEU A 431 27.39 -19.71 -0.98
CA LEU A 431 27.68 -20.07 -2.37
C LEU A 431 28.96 -20.89 -2.43
N PHE A 432 28.92 -21.98 -3.19
CA PHE A 432 30.00 -22.95 -3.30
C PHE A 432 30.26 -23.30 -4.77
N SER A 433 31.53 -23.34 -5.18
CA SER A 433 31.95 -23.87 -6.46
C SER A 433 33.43 -24.27 -6.40
N GLY A 434 33.75 -25.50 -6.81
CA GLY A 434 35.12 -26.02 -6.78
C GLY A 434 35.77 -25.85 -5.40
N SER A 435 36.91 -25.14 -5.37
CA SER A 435 37.68 -24.88 -4.15
C SER A 435 37.29 -23.59 -3.42
N ARG A 436 36.27 -22.87 -3.92
CA ARG A 436 35.88 -21.56 -3.42
C ARG A 436 34.51 -21.58 -2.79
N SER A 437 34.34 -20.77 -1.78
CA SER A 437 33.04 -20.58 -1.12
C SER A 437 32.91 -19.15 -0.60
N ALA A 438 31.69 -18.72 -0.35
CA ALA A 438 31.42 -17.43 0.24
C ALA A 438 30.16 -17.46 1.11
N VAL A 439 30.16 -16.67 2.18
CA VAL A 439 29.02 -16.50 3.10
C VAL A 439 28.72 -15.02 3.22
N LEU A 440 27.53 -14.61 2.81
CA LEU A 440 26.99 -13.27 2.96
C LEU A 440 25.95 -13.26 4.08
N ASP A 441 26.15 -12.42 5.08
CA ASP A 441 25.21 -12.27 6.21
C ASP A 441 24.61 -10.85 6.21
N ASP A 442 23.29 -10.83 6.02
CA ASP A 442 22.35 -9.71 5.98
C ASP A 442 22.86 -8.48 5.22
N TYR A 443 23.57 -8.71 4.11
CA TYR A 443 24.16 -7.64 3.28
C TYR A 443 25.04 -6.66 4.09
N ARG A 444 25.62 -7.13 5.20
CA ARG A 444 26.54 -6.35 6.06
C ARG A 444 27.93 -6.95 6.10
N THR A 445 28.04 -8.28 6.09
CA THR A 445 29.33 -8.96 6.12
C THR A 445 29.42 -10.03 5.05
N LEU A 446 30.54 -10.08 4.35
CA LEU A 446 30.87 -11.09 3.35
C LEU A 446 32.17 -11.78 3.77
N GLU A 447 32.12 -13.09 3.90
CA GLU A 447 33.28 -13.95 4.09
C GLU A 447 33.57 -14.72 2.80
N LEU A 448 34.82 -14.66 2.35
CA LEU A 448 35.32 -15.31 1.15
C LEU A 448 36.33 -16.39 1.55
N PHE A 449 36.17 -17.58 0.98
CA PHE A 449 36.97 -18.77 1.23
C PHE A 449 37.57 -19.28 -0.08
N GLY A 450 38.85 -19.61 -0.05
CA GLY A 450 39.66 -20.08 -1.18
C GLY A 450 41.05 -20.42 -0.64
N THR A 451 42.12 -19.95 -1.29
CA THR A 451 43.50 -20.11 -0.77
C THR A 451 43.72 -19.42 0.58
N ARG A 452 43.00 -18.32 0.84
CA ARG A 452 42.97 -17.59 2.11
C ARG A 452 41.54 -17.20 2.45
N ARG A 453 41.26 -17.06 3.75
CA ARG A 453 40.01 -16.45 4.23
C ARG A 453 40.13 -14.93 4.19
N ARG A 454 39.11 -14.25 3.65
CA ARG A 454 38.98 -12.79 3.69
C ARG A 454 37.59 -12.42 4.21
N ARG A 455 37.51 -11.44 5.10
CA ARG A 455 36.24 -10.87 5.58
C ARG A 455 36.11 -9.42 5.16
N ILE A 456 34.93 -9.05 4.69
CA ILE A 456 34.55 -7.70 4.29
C ILE A 456 33.33 -7.33 5.12
N SER A 457 33.34 -6.14 5.73
CA SER A 457 32.24 -5.65 6.55
C SER A 457 31.88 -4.23 6.14
N GLN A 458 30.60 -3.91 6.10
CA GLN A 458 30.06 -2.57 5.84
C GLN A 458 29.23 -2.11 7.05
N ARG A 459 29.24 -0.79 7.32
CA ARG A 459 28.51 -0.21 8.46
C ARG A 459 27.00 -0.24 8.25
N ALA A 460 26.56 0.15 7.05
CA ALA A 460 25.15 0.13 6.67
C ALA A 460 24.86 -1.11 5.83
N GLN A 461 23.62 -1.59 5.92
CA GLN A 461 23.12 -2.65 5.05
C GLN A 461 22.88 -2.08 3.65
N ASP A 462 23.51 -2.66 2.63
CA ASP A 462 23.30 -2.27 1.23
C ASP A 462 22.79 -3.44 0.38
N LYS A 463 21.48 -3.41 0.13
CA LYS A 463 20.76 -4.39 -0.69
C LYS A 463 20.70 -4.00 -2.18
N GLY A 464 21.35 -2.92 -2.59
CA GLY A 464 21.49 -2.56 -4.01
C GLY A 464 20.42 -1.64 -4.60
N HIS A 465 19.45 -1.12 -3.83
CA HIS A 465 18.37 -0.26 -4.37
C HIS A 465 18.90 0.97 -5.13
N THR A 466 19.88 1.69 -4.55
CA THR A 466 20.46 2.87 -5.20
C THR A 466 21.19 2.50 -6.49
N MET A 467 21.92 1.39 -6.49
CA MET A 467 22.64 0.92 -7.67
C MET A 467 21.70 0.44 -8.78
N GLU A 468 20.60 -0.20 -8.40
CA GLU A 468 19.54 -0.64 -9.32
C GLU A 468 18.86 0.55 -9.98
N LEU A 469 18.35 1.53 -9.20
CA LEU A 469 17.67 2.69 -9.74
C LEU A 469 18.59 3.55 -10.61
N ALA A 470 19.86 3.69 -10.22
CA ALA A 470 20.86 4.32 -11.10
C ALA A 470 21.12 3.52 -12.39
N ALA A 471 21.05 2.18 -12.35
CA ALA A 471 21.16 1.34 -13.54
C ALA A 471 19.92 1.45 -14.43
N PHE A 472 18.73 1.59 -13.85
CA PHE A 472 17.50 1.88 -14.58
C PHE A 472 17.57 3.22 -15.30
N LEU A 473 17.99 4.30 -14.63
CA LEU A 473 18.12 5.63 -15.25
C LEU A 473 19.12 5.63 -16.40
N ARG A 474 20.31 5.04 -16.21
CA ARG A 474 21.27 4.84 -17.30
C ARG A 474 20.70 3.99 -18.44
N GLY A 475 19.91 2.99 -18.09
CA GLY A 475 19.24 2.13 -19.06
C GLY A 475 18.19 2.88 -19.88
N ALA A 476 17.43 3.78 -19.25
CA ALA A 476 16.46 4.64 -19.93
C ALA A 476 17.18 5.57 -20.93
N GLU A 477 18.29 6.18 -20.54
CA GLU A 477 19.11 7.02 -21.42
C GLU A 477 19.72 6.27 -22.62
N GLN A 478 19.95 4.96 -22.47
CA GLN A 478 20.62 4.11 -23.47
C GLN A 478 19.64 3.22 -24.26
N GLY A 479 18.37 3.18 -23.88
CA GLY A 479 17.40 2.23 -24.42
C GLY A 479 17.73 0.77 -24.09
N ARG A 480 18.45 0.49 -22.99
CA ARG A 480 18.84 -0.87 -22.59
C ARG A 480 18.46 -1.17 -21.15
N PRO A 481 17.62 -2.18 -20.88
CA PRO A 481 17.23 -2.50 -19.52
C PRO A 481 18.43 -3.02 -18.70
N PRO A 482 18.46 -2.77 -17.38
CA PRO A 482 19.55 -3.22 -16.51
C PRO A 482 19.54 -4.74 -16.27
N VAL A 483 18.40 -5.40 -16.55
CA VAL A 483 18.23 -6.85 -16.57
C VAL A 483 17.55 -7.22 -17.88
N ALA A 484 18.05 -8.26 -18.57
CA ALA A 484 17.46 -8.70 -19.82
C ALA A 484 16.04 -9.26 -19.63
N LEU A 485 15.17 -9.05 -20.61
CA LEU A 485 13.74 -9.38 -20.51
C LEU A 485 13.50 -10.88 -20.33
N ASP A 486 14.32 -11.73 -20.95
CA ASP A 486 14.31 -13.18 -20.80
C ASP A 486 14.63 -13.63 -19.37
N VAL A 487 15.53 -12.93 -18.68
CA VAL A 487 15.84 -13.16 -17.25
C VAL A 487 14.65 -12.74 -16.38
N VAL A 488 14.05 -11.58 -16.64
CA VAL A 488 12.84 -11.13 -15.93
C VAL A 488 11.70 -12.15 -16.11
N ALA A 489 11.46 -12.60 -17.34
CA ALA A 489 10.46 -13.60 -17.66
C ALA A 489 10.73 -14.91 -16.92
N ASN A 490 11.96 -15.43 -16.99
CA ASN A 490 12.33 -16.69 -16.35
C ASN A 490 12.18 -16.66 -14.82
N VAL A 491 12.61 -15.58 -14.16
CA VAL A 491 12.46 -15.40 -12.70
C VAL A 491 11.01 -15.26 -12.29
N SER A 492 10.21 -14.47 -13.01
CA SER A 492 8.78 -14.32 -12.73
C SER A 492 8.02 -15.62 -12.95
N LEU A 493 8.28 -16.34 -14.05
CA LEU A 493 7.70 -17.66 -14.31
C LEU A 493 8.10 -18.67 -13.22
N ALA A 494 9.37 -18.68 -12.79
CA ALA A 494 9.82 -19.53 -11.71
C ALA A 494 9.10 -19.22 -10.38
N THR A 495 8.83 -17.94 -10.13
CA THR A 495 8.08 -17.50 -8.94
C THR A 495 6.65 -18.03 -8.97
N LEU A 496 5.95 -17.89 -10.10
CA LEU A 496 4.59 -18.41 -10.27
C LEU A 496 4.57 -19.96 -10.22
N ALA A 497 5.58 -20.60 -10.81
CA ALA A 497 5.78 -22.05 -10.74
C ALA A 497 6.02 -22.54 -9.31
N ALA A 498 6.62 -21.73 -8.43
CA ALA A 498 6.74 -22.07 -7.01
C ALA A 498 5.36 -22.18 -6.34
N VAL A 499 4.43 -21.26 -6.66
CA VAL A 499 3.05 -21.31 -6.15
C VAL A 499 2.32 -22.56 -6.66
N GLU A 500 2.47 -22.86 -7.95
CA GLU A 500 1.89 -24.08 -8.53
C GLU A 500 2.49 -25.35 -7.90
N SER A 501 3.79 -25.33 -7.61
CA SER A 501 4.47 -26.42 -6.91
C SER A 501 3.95 -26.60 -5.48
N LEU A 502 3.74 -25.50 -4.74
CA LEU A 502 3.10 -25.54 -3.42
C LEU A 502 1.70 -26.18 -3.54
N ARG A 503 0.89 -25.73 -4.50
CA ARG A 503 -0.48 -26.21 -4.69
C ARG A 503 -0.53 -27.71 -4.99
N THR A 504 0.33 -28.19 -5.89
CA THR A 504 0.31 -29.56 -6.39
C THR A 504 1.18 -30.54 -5.61
N GLY A 505 2.15 -30.05 -4.84
CA GLY A 505 3.18 -30.87 -4.19
C GLY A 505 4.17 -31.51 -5.18
N LYS A 506 4.26 -31.01 -6.42
CA LYS A 506 5.12 -31.55 -7.48
C LYS A 506 6.14 -30.53 -7.94
N ALA A 507 7.28 -30.99 -8.44
CA ALA A 507 8.23 -30.10 -9.10
C ALA A 507 7.64 -29.60 -10.43
N VAL A 508 7.82 -28.32 -10.72
CA VAL A 508 7.32 -27.66 -11.93
C VAL A 508 8.50 -27.29 -12.81
N ARG A 509 8.44 -27.68 -14.08
CA ARG A 509 9.43 -27.28 -15.09
C ARG A 509 9.08 -25.91 -15.65
N ILE A 510 10.12 -25.13 -15.92
CA ILE A 510 9.99 -23.80 -16.51
C ILE A 510 10.49 -23.93 -17.94
N GLU A 511 9.55 -23.85 -18.88
CA GLU A 511 9.86 -23.82 -20.29
C GLU A 511 10.13 -22.37 -20.69
N GLN A 512 11.25 -22.12 -21.36
CA GLN A 512 11.44 -20.83 -22.01
C GLN A 512 10.57 -20.83 -23.27
N SER A 513 9.73 -19.81 -23.43
CA SER A 513 9.13 -19.54 -24.72
C SER A 513 10.26 -19.28 -25.71
N SER A 514 10.39 -20.16 -26.69
CA SER A 514 11.31 -20.00 -27.81
C SER A 514 10.91 -18.71 -28.53
N SER A 515 11.60 -17.59 -28.27
CA SER A 515 11.47 -16.40 -29.11
C SER A 515 12.10 -16.73 -30.47
N GLY A 516 11.24 -17.05 -31.43
CA GLY A 516 11.56 -17.13 -32.85
C GLY A 516 11.67 -15.75 -33.49
#